data_AF-A0A8T2CAB4-F1
#
_entry.id   AF-A0A8T2CAB4-F1
#
_cell.length_a   1.000
_cell.length_b   1.000
_cell.length_c   1.000
_cell.angle_alpha   90.00
_cell.angle_beta   90.00
_cell.angle_gamma   90.00
#
_symmetry.space_group_name_H-M   'P 1'
#
loop_
_entity.id
_entity.type
_entity.pdbx_description
1 polymer ?
#
loop_
_entity_poly.entity_id
_entity_poly.type
_entity_poly.pdbx_seq_one_letter_code
_entity_poly.pdbx_strand_id
1 'polypeptide(L)'
;MFIASRTRVDGSMICEEATICAEKLKEVMSQKLPGDMPSNDAVAQVFGPEHSGRVRCVGRGPTPSKYFSSIESTSSNLEMVEMKSKMKILEDKFDIVASALQVLIKSRDIRFQGNENGGNIKLASALEVLLEACRDNQFYVSK
;
A
#
# COMPACT_ATOMS: atom_id res chain seq x y z
N MET A 1 -20.40 -21.15 -3.78
CA MET A 1 -19.18 -20.31 -3.89
C MET A 1 -18.00 -20.90 -3.12
N PHE A 2 -18.14 -21.25 -1.83
CA PHE A 2 -17.07 -21.88 -1.03
C PHE A 2 -16.44 -23.12 -1.67
N ILE A 3 -17.24 -24.17 -1.94
CA ILE A 3 -16.78 -25.44 -2.49
C ILE A 3 -16.03 -25.18 -3.80
N ALA A 4 -16.70 -24.57 -4.78
CA ALA A 4 -16.10 -24.20 -6.06
C ALA A 4 -14.77 -23.40 -5.92
N SER A 5 -14.69 -22.43 -4.99
CA SER A 5 -13.45 -21.65 -4.79
C SER A 5 -12.30 -22.42 -4.15
N ARG A 6 -12.59 -23.59 -3.56
CA ARG A 6 -11.63 -24.43 -2.82
C ARG A 6 -11.53 -25.83 -3.39
N THR A 7 -12.03 -26.06 -4.59
CA THR A 7 -11.94 -27.31 -5.33
C THR A 7 -11.00 -27.11 -6.51
N ARG A 8 -10.01 -27.99 -6.64
CA ARG A 8 -9.10 -28.05 -7.79
C ARG A 8 -9.82 -28.58 -9.02
N VAL A 9 -9.16 -28.49 -10.17
CA VAL A 9 -9.67 -29.03 -11.46
C VAL A 9 -9.93 -30.54 -11.42
N ASP A 10 -9.22 -31.28 -10.57
CA ASP A 10 -9.40 -32.73 -10.37
C ASP A 10 -10.55 -33.08 -9.40
N GLY A 11 -11.24 -32.07 -8.83
CA GLY A 11 -12.30 -32.27 -7.84
C GLY A 11 -11.82 -32.38 -6.39
N SER A 12 -10.51 -32.43 -6.14
CA SER A 12 -9.95 -32.45 -4.78
C SER A 12 -10.03 -31.08 -4.11
N MET A 13 -10.14 -31.06 -2.78
CA MET A 13 -10.09 -29.80 -2.03
C MET A 13 -8.65 -29.29 -1.93
N ILE A 14 -8.47 -27.97 -1.93
CA ILE A 14 -7.14 -27.33 -1.92
C ILE A 14 -6.37 -27.62 -0.61
N CYS A 15 -7.06 -27.71 0.53
CA CYS A 15 -6.47 -28.00 1.84
C CYS A 15 -7.41 -28.87 2.70
N GLU A 16 -6.86 -29.45 3.76
CA GLU A 16 -7.57 -30.36 4.67
C GLU A 16 -8.71 -29.64 5.42
N GLU A 17 -8.51 -28.39 5.84
CA GLU A 17 -9.56 -27.61 6.49
C GLU A 17 -10.76 -27.41 5.55
N ALA A 18 -10.51 -27.27 4.24
CA ALA A 18 -11.58 -27.13 3.27
C ALA A 18 -12.34 -28.46 3.08
N THR A 19 -11.65 -29.60 3.15
CA THR A 19 -12.26 -30.93 3.19
C THR A 19 -13.18 -31.07 4.40
N ILE A 20 -12.68 -30.79 5.61
CA ILE A 20 -13.45 -30.89 6.85
C ILE A 20 -14.69 -30.00 6.79
N CYS A 21 -14.57 -28.77 6.30
CA CYS A 21 -15.71 -27.86 6.14
C CYS A 21 -16.73 -28.38 5.12
N ALA A 22 -16.27 -28.93 3.99
CA ALA A 22 -17.13 -29.46 2.95
C ALA A 22 -17.91 -30.69 3.41
N GLU A 23 -17.25 -31.59 4.15
CA GLU A 23 -17.86 -32.79 4.73
C GLU A 23 -18.92 -32.43 5.77
N LYS A 24 -18.60 -31.52 6.71
CA LYS A 24 -19.58 -31.02 7.69
C LYS A 24 -20.79 -30.38 7.01
N LEU A 25 -20.57 -29.61 5.93
CA LEU A 25 -21.66 -29.00 5.19
C LEU A 25 -22.56 -30.06 4.52
N LYS A 26 -21.94 -31.10 3.94
CA LYS A 26 -22.65 -32.23 3.35
C LYS A 26 -23.48 -32.97 4.41
N GLU A 27 -22.90 -33.23 5.57
CA GLU A 27 -23.58 -33.88 6.70
C GLU A 27 -24.80 -33.08 7.17
N VAL A 28 -24.64 -31.78 7.45
CA VAL A 28 -25.73 -30.90 7.88
C VAL A 28 -26.84 -30.82 6.83
N MET A 29 -26.49 -30.83 5.55
CA MET A 29 -27.47 -30.84 4.47
C MET A 29 -28.21 -32.18 4.36
N SER A 30 -27.55 -33.31 4.63
CA SER A 30 -28.15 -34.64 4.60
C SER A 30 -29.02 -34.95 5.82
N GLN A 31 -28.75 -34.33 6.98
CA GLN A 31 -29.49 -34.58 8.23
C GLN A 31 -30.79 -33.77 8.38
N LYS A 32 -31.10 -32.82 7.47
CA LYS A 32 -32.35 -32.04 7.53
C LYS A 32 -33.57 -32.90 7.20
N LEU A 33 -34.23 -33.43 8.22
CA LEU A 33 -35.58 -33.98 8.13
C LEU A 33 -36.61 -32.87 7.82
N PRO A 34 -37.66 -33.14 7.02
CA PRO A 34 -38.71 -32.17 6.73
C PRO A 34 -39.55 -31.92 8.00
N GLY A 35 -39.17 -30.94 8.81
CA GLY A 35 -39.90 -30.56 10.02
C GLY A 35 -39.06 -29.79 11.03
N ASP A 36 -37.77 -30.09 11.13
CA ASP A 36 -36.83 -29.30 11.93
C ASP A 36 -36.23 -28.20 11.06
N MET A 37 -36.77 -26.99 11.19
CA MET A 37 -36.12 -25.77 10.71
C MET A 37 -35.19 -25.28 11.82
N PRO A 38 -33.89 -25.63 11.80
CA PRO A 38 -32.94 -24.97 12.69
C PRO A 38 -32.97 -23.47 12.39
N SER A 39 -32.90 -22.65 13.44
CA SER A 39 -32.97 -21.19 13.33
C SER A 39 -31.89 -20.60 12.40
N ASN A 40 -30.83 -21.36 12.14
CA ASN A 40 -29.71 -21.01 11.27
C ASN A 40 -29.59 -21.99 10.08
N ASP A 41 -29.24 -21.45 8.91
CA ASP A 41 -29.01 -22.23 7.70
C ASP A 41 -27.79 -23.17 7.82
N ALA A 42 -27.67 -24.14 6.91
CA ALA A 42 -26.60 -25.14 6.96
C ALA A 42 -25.21 -24.50 6.91
N VAL A 43 -25.10 -23.37 6.22
CA VAL A 43 -23.84 -22.62 6.10
C VAL A 43 -23.49 -21.95 7.43
N ALA A 44 -24.45 -21.37 8.14
CA ALA A 44 -24.22 -20.74 9.43
C ALA A 44 -23.93 -21.75 10.55
N GLN A 45 -24.39 -22.99 10.41
CA GLN A 45 -24.00 -24.06 11.34
C GLN A 45 -22.53 -24.45 11.19
N VAL A 46 -22.01 -24.50 9.95
CA VAL A 46 -20.61 -24.88 9.69
C VAL A 46 -19.64 -23.72 9.90
N PHE A 47 -20.01 -22.51 9.50
CA PHE A 47 -19.12 -21.34 9.48
C PHE A 47 -19.46 -20.26 10.52
N GLY A 48 -20.46 -20.50 11.38
CA GLY A 48 -20.99 -19.52 12.33
C GLY A 48 -21.99 -18.53 11.70
N PRO A 49 -22.59 -17.61 12.47
CA PRO A 49 -23.50 -16.60 11.95
C PRO A 49 -22.86 -15.67 10.90
N GLU A 50 -23.64 -15.20 9.93
CA GLU A 50 -23.19 -14.16 9.00
C GLU A 50 -23.11 -12.80 9.71
N HIS A 51 -22.11 -12.01 9.36
CA HIS A 51 -21.95 -10.67 9.93
C HIS A 51 -22.78 -9.68 9.12
N SER A 52 -23.55 -8.83 9.80
CA SER A 52 -24.35 -7.78 9.15
C SER A 52 -23.47 -6.92 8.22
N GLY A 53 -23.96 -6.67 7.01
CA GLY A 53 -23.25 -5.88 5.99
C GLY A 53 -22.13 -6.62 5.24
N ARG A 54 -21.92 -7.93 5.46
CA ARG A 54 -20.93 -8.73 4.72
C ARG A 54 -21.59 -9.95 4.10
N VAL A 55 -21.47 -10.11 2.78
CA VAL A 55 -21.89 -11.33 2.08
C VAL A 55 -20.78 -12.37 2.15
N ARG A 56 -21.08 -13.54 2.72
CA ARG A 56 -20.16 -14.67 2.88
C ARG A 56 -19.68 -15.20 1.53
N CYS A 57 -18.41 -15.64 1.50
CA CYS A 57 -17.71 -16.20 0.34
C CYS A 57 -17.47 -15.24 -0.83
N VAL A 58 -17.98 -14.01 -0.81
CA VAL A 58 -17.83 -13.04 -1.91
C VAL A 58 -16.59 -12.14 -1.74
N GLY A 59 -15.61 -12.54 -0.91
CA GLY A 59 -14.46 -11.71 -0.57
C GLY A 59 -14.86 -10.42 0.17
N ARG A 60 -14.10 -9.32 0.03
CA ARG A 60 -14.49 -7.98 0.51
C ARG A 60 -15.64 -7.39 -0.32
N GLY A 61 -16.70 -8.16 -0.59
CA GLY A 61 -17.73 -7.81 -1.56
C GLY A 61 -17.12 -7.39 -2.92
N PRO A 62 -17.93 -6.81 -3.82
CA PRO A 62 -17.34 -5.98 -4.86
C PRO A 62 -16.64 -4.78 -4.20
N THR A 63 -15.40 -4.49 -4.59
CA THR A 63 -14.78 -3.21 -4.26
C THR A 63 -15.73 -2.09 -4.72
N PRO A 64 -16.17 -1.18 -3.84
CA PRO A 64 -17.09 -0.09 -4.18
C PRO A 64 -16.65 0.76 -5.38
N SER A 65 -15.36 0.72 -5.73
CA SER A 65 -14.79 1.34 -6.95
C SER A 65 -15.47 0.90 -8.25
N LYS A 66 -16.21 -0.22 -8.28
CA LYS A 66 -16.96 -0.67 -9.45
C LYS A 66 -18.43 -0.20 -9.49
N TYR A 67 -18.98 0.32 -8.38
CA TYR A 67 -20.40 0.71 -8.29
C TYR A 67 -20.60 2.22 -8.10
N PHE A 68 -19.64 2.93 -7.50
CA PHE A 68 -19.74 4.37 -7.22
C PHE A 68 -18.70 5.20 -7.97
N SER A 69 -18.35 4.81 -9.20
CA SER A 69 -17.43 5.56 -10.07
C SER A 69 -17.87 7.01 -10.33
N SER A 70 -19.12 7.37 -9.99
CA SER A 70 -19.68 8.70 -10.26
C SER A 70 -19.89 9.61 -9.05
N ILE A 71 -19.75 9.17 -7.79
CA ILE A 71 -20.19 10.01 -6.64
C ILE A 71 -19.06 10.40 -5.67
N GLU A 72 -17.94 9.67 -5.59
CA GLU A 72 -16.81 10.03 -4.70
C GLU A 72 -15.53 10.45 -5.46
N SER A 73 -15.62 10.60 -6.77
CA SER A 73 -14.50 11.01 -7.63
C SER A 73 -14.14 12.50 -7.52
N THR A 74 -14.58 13.23 -6.51
CA THR A 74 -14.25 14.66 -6.36
C THR A 74 -13.15 14.88 -5.32
N SER A 75 -13.17 14.18 -4.18
CA SER A 75 -12.17 14.37 -3.11
C SER A 75 -10.80 13.79 -3.47
N SER A 76 -10.76 12.54 -3.94
CA SER A 76 -9.52 11.84 -4.29
C SER A 76 -8.85 12.43 -5.54
N ASN A 77 -9.63 12.99 -6.46
CA ASN A 77 -9.10 13.70 -7.62
C ASN A 77 -8.50 15.06 -7.23
N LEU A 78 -9.10 15.80 -6.30
CA LEU A 78 -8.53 17.07 -5.82
C LEU A 78 -7.21 16.84 -5.08
N GLU A 79 -7.15 15.85 -4.20
CA GLU A 79 -5.91 15.49 -3.49
C GLU A 79 -4.81 15.00 -4.45
N MET A 80 -5.17 14.22 -5.48
CA MET A 80 -4.23 13.78 -6.50
C MET A 80 -3.74 14.94 -7.37
N VAL A 81 -4.59 15.90 -7.71
CA VAL A 81 -4.22 17.11 -8.46
C VAL A 81 -3.29 18.00 -7.64
N GLU A 82 -3.58 18.17 -6.35
CA GLU A 82 -2.74 18.94 -5.43
C GLU A 82 -1.38 18.26 -5.21
N MET A 83 -1.34 16.94 -5.09
CA MET A 83 -0.09 16.20 -4.97
C MET A 83 0.75 16.31 -6.25
N LYS A 84 0.13 16.21 -7.43
CA LYS A 84 0.81 16.41 -8.72
C LYS A 84 1.38 17.81 -8.87
N SER A 85 0.65 18.84 -8.44
CA SER A 85 1.16 20.22 -8.50
C SER A 85 2.33 20.45 -7.56
N LYS A 86 2.26 19.92 -6.33
CA LYS A 86 3.37 19.95 -5.36
C LYS A 86 4.60 19.18 -5.89
N MET A 87 4.41 18.02 -6.51
CA MET A 87 5.49 17.24 -7.11
C MET A 87 6.17 17.99 -8.25
N LYS A 88 5.39 18.63 -9.13
CA LYS A 88 5.93 19.46 -10.21
C LYS A 88 6.76 20.65 -9.68
N ILE A 89 6.28 21.33 -8.65
CA ILE A 89 7.03 22.41 -7.99
C ILE A 89 8.34 21.89 -7.38
N LEU A 90 8.34 20.67 -6.84
CA LEU A 90 9.52 20.05 -6.29
C LEU A 90 10.54 19.69 -7.39
N GLU A 91 10.07 19.18 -8.52
CA GLU A 91 10.90 18.91 -9.71
C GLU A 91 11.56 20.20 -10.21
N ASP A 92 10.79 21.28 -10.39
CA ASP A 92 11.33 22.58 -10.82
C ASP A 92 12.40 23.11 -9.86
N LYS A 93 12.20 22.96 -8.54
CA LYS A 93 13.19 23.34 -7.52
C LYS A 93 14.44 22.46 -7.58
N PHE A 94 14.27 21.17 -7.84
CA PHE A 94 15.38 20.23 -7.97
C PHE A 94 16.27 20.59 -9.17
N ASP A 95 15.68 20.97 -10.31
CA ASP A 95 16.41 21.41 -11.50
C ASP A 95 17.22 22.69 -11.25
N ILE A 96 16.67 23.64 -10.50
CA ILE A 96 17.39 24.85 -10.08
C ILE A 96 18.60 24.49 -9.21
N VAL A 97 18.41 23.61 -8.24
CA VAL A 97 19.50 23.16 -7.35
C VAL A 97 20.57 22.41 -8.13
N ALA A 98 20.18 21.50 -9.03
CA ALA A 98 21.09 20.76 -9.89
C ALA A 98 21.93 21.70 -10.79
N SER A 99 21.28 22.72 -11.37
CA SER A 99 21.95 23.73 -12.18
C SER A 99 22.94 24.56 -11.36
N ALA A 100 22.54 24.99 -10.16
CA ALA A 100 23.40 25.74 -9.25
C ALA A 100 24.64 24.93 -8.82
N LEU A 101 24.45 23.64 -8.51
CA LEU A 101 25.55 22.73 -8.21
C LEU A 101 26.49 22.57 -9.41
N GLN A 102 25.94 22.41 -10.62
CA GLN A 102 26.74 22.29 -11.84
C GLN A 102 27.57 23.56 -12.08
N VAL A 103 27.01 24.75 -11.85
CA VAL A 103 27.75 26.03 -11.92
C VAL A 103 28.85 26.06 -10.87
N LEU A 104 28.56 25.72 -9.62
CA LEU A 104 29.56 25.74 -8.54
C LEU A 104 30.72 24.80 -8.83
N ILE A 105 30.47 23.61 -9.37
CA ILE A 105 31.49 22.64 -9.75
C ILE A 105 32.32 23.18 -10.93
N LYS A 106 31.69 23.66 -12.00
CA LYS A 106 32.39 24.25 -13.16
C LYS A 106 33.21 25.49 -12.78
N SER A 107 32.67 26.37 -11.94
CA SER A 107 33.39 27.53 -11.39
C SER A 107 34.50 27.13 -10.42
N ARG A 108 34.50 25.90 -9.89
CA ARG A 108 35.59 25.37 -9.06
C ARG A 108 36.71 24.77 -9.92
N ASP A 109 36.38 24.08 -11.01
CA ASP A 109 37.36 23.65 -12.02
C ASP A 109 38.16 24.84 -12.56
N ILE A 110 37.51 25.99 -12.79
CA ILE A 110 38.19 27.24 -13.21
C ILE A 110 39.09 27.81 -12.09
N ARG A 111 38.69 27.68 -10.81
CA ARG A 111 39.44 28.23 -9.67
C ARG A 111 40.57 27.33 -9.17
N PHE A 112 40.56 26.04 -9.47
CA PHE A 112 41.65 25.10 -9.11
C PHE A 112 42.88 25.20 -10.03
N GLN A 113 42.82 25.94 -11.12
CA GLN A 113 44.02 26.34 -11.88
C GLN A 113 44.74 27.57 -11.29
N GLY A 114 44.28 28.10 -10.15
CA GLY A 114 44.89 29.26 -9.50
C GLY A 114 45.19 29.02 -8.02
N ASN A 115 46.47 28.82 -7.73
CA ASN A 115 47.14 29.12 -6.45
C ASN A 115 46.79 28.22 -5.24
N GLU A 116 47.65 27.23 -5.04
CA GLU A 116 47.89 26.47 -3.82
C GLU A 116 48.23 27.35 -2.60
N ASN A 117 47.54 27.09 -1.47
CA ASN A 117 48.00 27.28 -0.06
C ASN A 117 47.06 28.00 0.94
N GLY A 118 45.81 28.36 0.60
CA GLY A 118 44.89 29.03 1.57
C GLY A 118 43.50 28.40 1.78
N GLY A 119 43.09 27.43 0.95
CA GLY A 119 41.68 27.03 0.82
C GLY A 119 41.20 25.84 1.67
N ASN A 120 42.11 25.03 2.22
CA ASN A 120 41.72 23.73 2.80
C ASN A 120 41.02 23.82 4.18
N ILE A 121 41.28 24.85 4.97
CA ILE A 121 40.69 25.00 6.32
C ILE A 121 39.20 25.38 6.24
N LYS A 122 38.81 26.16 5.21
CA LYS A 122 37.41 26.60 5.05
C LYS A 122 36.51 25.49 4.52
N LEU A 123 37.07 24.53 3.77
CA LEU A 123 36.27 23.47 3.18
C LEU A 123 35.90 22.37 4.18
N ALA A 124 36.86 22.00 5.04
CA ALA A 124 36.62 21.02 6.08
C ALA A 124 35.50 21.49 7.01
N SER A 125 35.55 22.76 7.44
CA SER A 125 34.52 23.34 8.30
C SER A 125 33.15 23.45 7.62
N ALA A 126 33.09 23.76 6.32
CA ALA A 126 31.82 23.79 5.58
C ALA A 126 31.21 22.40 5.35
N LEU A 127 32.03 21.38 5.11
CA LEU A 127 31.59 19.99 4.99
C LEU A 127 31.09 19.42 6.32
N GLU A 128 31.74 19.81 7.42
CA GLU A 128 31.36 19.40 8.77
C GLU A 128 30.01 20.01 9.18
N VAL A 129 29.76 21.29 8.86
CA VAL A 129 28.46 21.95 9.06
C VAL A 129 27.35 21.27 8.24
N LEU A 130 27.63 20.86 7.00
CA LEU A 130 26.66 20.16 6.15
C LEU A 130 26.38 18.73 6.63
N LEU A 131 27.40 18.00 7.09
CA LEU A 131 27.22 16.66 7.65
C LEU A 131 26.42 16.70 8.96
N GLU A 132 26.62 17.72 9.80
CA GLU A 132 25.85 17.87 11.04
C GLU A 132 24.37 18.19 10.77
N ALA A 133 24.08 19.07 9.81
CA ALA A 133 22.71 19.36 9.37
C ALA A 133 21.99 18.13 8.76
N CYS A 134 22.75 17.22 8.14
CA CYS A 134 22.21 15.94 7.65
C CYS A 134 21.93 14.95 8.79
N ARG A 135 22.71 15.00 9.88
CA ARG A 135 22.55 14.13 11.06
C ARG A 135 21.30 14.50 11.87
N ASP A 136 21.02 15.80 12.02
CA ASP A 136 19.84 16.29 12.73
C ASP A 136 18.51 15.97 12.00
N ASN A 137 18.55 15.77 10.69
CA ASN A 137 17.37 15.36 9.90
C ASN A 137 17.03 13.87 10.01
N GLN A 138 17.87 13.02 10.62
CA GLN A 138 17.55 11.61 10.84
C GLN A 138 16.61 11.36 12.03
N PHE A 139 16.28 12.38 12.85
CA PHE A 139 15.44 12.20 14.04
C PHE A 139 13.92 12.38 13.80
N TYR A 140 13.49 12.76 12.60
CA TYR A 140 12.07 12.98 12.27
C TYR A 140 11.40 11.80 11.53
N VAL A 141 11.90 10.57 11.71
CA VAL A 141 11.20 9.34 11.31
C VAL A 141 11.19 8.33 12.46
N SER A 142 10.54 8.70 13.57
CA SER A 142 9.90 7.76 14.50
C SER A 142 9.03 8.50 15.52
N LYS A 143 7.75 8.66 15.16
CA LYS A 143 6.62 8.44 16.07
C LYS A 143 5.33 8.31 15.29
#